data_AF-A0A4P8GVP2-F1
#
_entry.id   AF-A0A4P8GVP2-F1
#
_cell.length_a   1.000
_cell.length_b   1.000
_cell.length_c   1.000
_cell.angle_alpha   90.00
_cell.angle_beta   90.00
_cell.angle_gamma   90.00
#
_symmetry.space_group_name_H-M   'P 1'
#
loop_
_entity.id
_entity.type
_entity.pdbx_description
1 polymer ?
#
loop_
_entity_poly.entity_id
_entity_poly.type
_entity_poly.pdbx_seq_one_letter_code
_entity_poly.pdbx_strand_id
1 'polypeptide(L)'
;MIIQAGFDLQILARPLIVQQGRVLPRLVVIGLDAEMQLDGVEVVSDEFAGSLKPHHDAILDGLDPEWTKYFAIAHAGIWTEHNYHCDDPILLEAAELETVAAHRGFHMIGHFGQDETGYMSAGAHSYFDQYPRHVELPCTMTHWVNSKVSTCWRCCV
;
A
#
# COMPACT_ATOMS: atom_id res chain seq x y z
N MET A 1 2.54 -15.99 -6.04
CA MET A 1 2.47 -14.96 -7.11
C MET A 1 3.52 -13.92 -6.77
N ILE A 2 4.38 -13.56 -7.72
CA ILE A 2 5.39 -12.50 -7.50
C ILE A 2 4.70 -11.16 -7.78
N ILE A 3 4.73 -10.26 -6.80
CA ILE A 3 4.21 -8.90 -6.96
C ILE A 3 5.26 -8.08 -7.72
N GLN A 4 4.88 -7.59 -8.90
CA GLN A 4 5.79 -6.93 -9.84
C GLN A 4 5.52 -5.42 -9.97
N ALA A 5 4.41 -4.90 -9.42
CA ALA A 5 4.11 -3.47 -9.40
C ALA A 5 3.16 -3.09 -8.25
N GLY A 6 3.14 -1.80 -7.89
CA GLY A 6 2.15 -1.20 -6.97
C GLY A 6 0.70 -1.54 -7.32
N PHE A 7 0.43 -1.66 -8.62
CA PHE A 7 -0.87 -2.00 -9.16
C PHE A 7 -1.35 -3.42 -8.80
N ASP A 8 -0.45 -4.39 -8.63
CA ASP A 8 -0.83 -5.77 -8.31
C ASP A 8 -1.49 -5.85 -6.92
N LEU A 9 -0.99 -5.10 -5.95
CA LEU A 9 -1.57 -5.06 -4.60
C LEU A 9 -2.96 -4.40 -4.59
N GLN A 10 -3.15 -3.36 -5.40
CA GLN A 10 -4.45 -2.74 -5.56
C GLN A 10 -5.47 -3.72 -6.17
N ILE A 11 -5.07 -4.52 -7.17
CA ILE A 11 -5.92 -5.56 -7.76
C ILE A 11 -6.32 -6.61 -6.72
N LEU A 12 -5.40 -6.99 -5.83
CA LEU A 12 -5.68 -7.97 -4.77
C LEU A 12 -6.72 -7.44 -3.77
N ALA A 13 -6.60 -6.18 -3.35
CA ALA A 13 -7.50 -5.58 -2.38
C ALA A 13 -8.86 -5.17 -2.98
N ARG A 14 -8.92 -4.81 -4.27
CA ARG A 14 -10.12 -4.21 -4.87
C ARG A 14 -11.36 -5.10 -4.77
N PRO A 15 -11.35 -6.41 -5.01
CA PRO A 15 -12.52 -7.27 -4.85
C PRO A 15 -13.05 -7.33 -3.41
N LEU A 16 -12.22 -6.98 -2.42
CA LEU A 16 -12.61 -6.97 -1.01
C LEU A 16 -13.27 -5.66 -0.63
N ILE A 17 -12.86 -4.54 -1.24
CA ILE A 17 -13.35 -3.19 -0.95
C ILE A 17 -14.47 -2.77 -1.91
N VAL A 18 -14.36 -3.05 -3.20
CA VAL A 18 -15.32 -2.64 -4.23
C VAL A 18 -16.02 -3.86 -4.81
N GLN A 19 -17.31 -4.00 -4.49
CA GLN A 19 -18.13 -5.12 -4.91
C GLN A 19 -19.40 -4.63 -5.61
N GLN A 20 -19.66 -5.16 -6.81
CA GLN A 20 -20.87 -4.83 -7.59
C GLN A 20 -21.08 -3.30 -7.78
N GLY A 21 -19.98 -2.56 -7.92
CA GLY A 21 -20.01 -1.10 -8.06
C GLY A 21 -20.30 -0.32 -6.77
N ARG A 22 -20.19 -0.97 -5.60
CA ARG A 22 -20.32 -0.34 -4.28
C ARG A 22 -19.01 -0.44 -3.52
N VAL A 23 -18.67 0.62 -2.80
CA VAL A 23 -17.54 0.64 -1.86
C VAL A 23 -18.02 0.13 -0.50
N LEU A 24 -17.43 -0.96 -0.04
CA LEU A 24 -17.59 -1.49 1.31
C LEU A 24 -16.60 -0.79 2.23
N PRO A 25 -16.97 -0.43 3.46
CA PRO A 25 -16.11 0.29 4.40
C PRO A 25 -15.06 -0.66 5.00
N ARG A 26 -14.13 -1.15 4.18
CA ARG A 26 -13.15 -2.15 4.57
C ARG A 26 -11.75 -1.59 4.65
N LEU A 27 -10.97 -2.17 5.55
CA LEU A 27 -9.52 -2.02 5.64
C LEU A 27 -8.91 -3.40 5.40
N VAL A 28 -7.96 -3.44 4.47
CA VAL A 28 -7.30 -4.66 4.00
C VAL A 28 -5.80 -4.51 4.21
N VAL A 29 -5.17 -5.58 4.68
CA VAL A 29 -3.73 -5.76 4.75
C VAL A 29 -3.31 -6.81 3.75
N ILE A 30 -2.18 -6.57 3.09
CA ILE A 30 -1.54 -7.51 2.18
C ILE A 30 -0.13 -7.76 2.68
N GLY A 31 0.17 -8.99 3.08
CA GLY A 31 1.49 -9.42 3.53
C GLY A 31 2.32 -10.00 2.37
N LEU A 32 3.62 -9.74 2.40
CA LEU A 32 4.60 -10.26 1.46
C LEU A 32 5.85 -10.75 2.19
N ASP A 33 6.42 -11.84 1.71
CA ASP A 33 7.70 -12.35 2.21
C ASP A 33 8.90 -11.53 1.71
N ALA A 34 10.10 -11.91 2.14
CA ALA A 34 11.35 -11.24 1.74
C ALA A 34 11.65 -11.31 0.23
N GLU A 35 11.03 -12.23 -0.51
CA GLU A 35 11.15 -12.39 -1.97
C GLU A 35 10.00 -11.69 -2.72
N MET A 36 9.18 -10.89 -2.04
CA MET A 36 7.99 -10.21 -2.59
C MET A 36 6.92 -11.20 -3.10
N GLN A 37 6.91 -12.43 -2.57
CA GLN A 37 5.82 -13.36 -2.80
C GLN A 37 4.67 -13.06 -1.85
N LEU A 38 3.44 -13.25 -2.36
CA LEU A 38 2.23 -13.12 -1.56
C LEU A 38 2.22 -14.10 -0.40
N ASP A 39 2.23 -13.56 0.81
CA ASP A 39 2.02 -14.29 2.05
C ASP A 39 0.51 -14.41 2.35
N GLY A 40 -0.19 -13.27 2.39
CA GLY A 40 -1.62 -13.24 2.70
C GLY A 40 -2.32 -11.94 2.29
N VAL A 41 -3.64 -12.01 2.20
CA VAL A 41 -4.53 -10.85 2.06
C VAL A 41 -5.66 -11.00 3.07
N GLU A 42 -5.79 -10.02 3.98
CA GLU A 42 -6.75 -10.09 5.08
C GLU A 42 -7.56 -8.79 5.19
N VAL A 43 -8.85 -8.93 5.49
CA VAL A 43 -9.71 -7.80 5.88
C VAL A 43 -9.57 -7.60 7.39
N VAL A 44 -8.89 -6.52 7.79
CA VAL A 44 -8.63 -6.17 9.19
C VAL A 44 -9.84 -5.48 9.84
N SER A 45 -10.68 -4.81 9.04
CA SER A 45 -11.91 -4.18 9.51
C SER A 45 -12.98 -4.20 8.42
N ASP A 46 -14.21 -4.55 8.80
CA ASP A 46 -15.42 -4.40 7.98
C ASP A 46 -16.15 -3.06 8.21
N GLU A 47 -15.63 -2.21 9.10
CA GLU A 47 -16.25 -0.93 9.50
C GLU A 47 -15.23 0.24 9.49
N PHE A 48 -14.36 0.26 8.48
CA PHE A 48 -13.36 1.31 8.32
C PHE A 48 -14.01 2.68 8.07
N ALA A 49 -13.73 3.63 8.98
CA ALA A 49 -14.33 4.95 9.00
C ALA A 49 -13.34 6.09 8.66
N GLY A 50 -12.28 5.78 7.89
CA GLY A 50 -11.33 6.79 7.41
C GLY A 50 -10.16 7.10 8.35
N SER A 51 -9.92 6.27 9.37
CA SER A 51 -8.77 6.40 10.28
C SER A 51 -8.13 5.03 10.51
N LEU A 52 -6.80 4.96 10.33
CA LEU A 52 -5.97 3.78 10.56
C LEU A 52 -5.63 3.61 12.04
N LYS A 53 -5.55 4.71 12.79
CA LYS A 53 -5.06 4.71 14.18
C LYS A 53 -5.73 3.66 15.09
N PRO A 54 -7.06 3.44 15.06
CA PRO A 54 -7.70 2.40 15.86
C PRO A 54 -7.34 0.96 15.46
N HIS A 55 -6.77 0.78 14.27
CA HIS A 55 -6.49 -0.50 13.65
C HIS A 55 -5.00 -0.83 13.60
N HIS A 56 -4.09 0.01 14.10
CA HIS A 56 -2.64 -0.25 14.03
C HIS A 56 -2.26 -1.60 14.63
N ASP A 57 -2.74 -1.92 15.83
CA ASP A 57 -2.44 -3.20 16.48
C ASP A 57 -3.00 -4.37 15.66
N ALA A 58 -4.26 -4.26 15.20
CA ALA A 58 -4.88 -5.31 14.38
C ALA A 58 -4.17 -5.53 13.03
N ILE A 59 -3.68 -4.46 12.40
CA ILE A 59 -2.87 -4.55 11.18
C ILE A 59 -1.57 -5.32 11.46
N LEU A 60 -0.85 -4.95 12.52
CA LEU A 60 0.46 -5.50 12.82
C LEU A 60 0.40 -6.92 13.38
N ASP A 61 -0.65 -7.25 14.13
CA ASP A 61 -0.87 -8.58 14.69
C ASP A 61 -1.33 -9.59 13.62
N GLY A 62 -1.85 -9.10 12.48
CA GLY A 62 -2.16 -9.92 11.30
C GLY A 62 -0.95 -10.25 10.42
N LEU A 63 0.24 -9.69 10.70
CA LEU A 63 1.47 -10.00 9.98
C LEU A 63 2.24 -11.10 10.72
N ASP A 64 2.75 -12.09 9.97
CA ASP A 64 3.58 -13.15 10.53
C ASP A 64 5.03 -12.65 10.70
N PRO A 65 5.57 -12.53 11.93
CA PRO A 65 6.92 -12.02 12.14
C PRO A 65 8.03 -12.96 11.64
N GLU A 66 7.74 -14.25 11.42
CA GLU A 66 8.72 -15.21 10.88
C GLU A 66 8.74 -15.21 9.35
N TRP A 67 7.65 -14.79 8.71
CA TRP A 67 7.46 -14.96 7.27
C TRP A 67 7.23 -13.64 6.51
N THR A 68 6.42 -12.73 7.06
CA THR A 68 6.14 -11.44 6.44
C THR A 68 7.32 -10.48 6.63
N LYS A 69 7.79 -9.88 5.53
CA LYS A 69 8.82 -8.82 5.55
C LYS A 69 8.28 -7.47 5.09
N TYR A 70 7.42 -7.50 4.08
CA TYR A 70 6.79 -6.31 3.53
C TYR A 70 5.28 -6.40 3.67
N PHE A 71 4.61 -5.26 3.77
CA PHE A 71 3.16 -5.24 3.74
C PHE A 71 2.64 -3.99 3.04
N ALA A 72 1.37 -4.03 2.63
CA ALA A 72 0.64 -2.88 2.16
C ALA A 72 -0.74 -2.83 2.79
N ILE A 73 -1.31 -1.62 2.84
CA ILE A 73 -2.67 -1.39 3.30
C ILE A 73 -3.53 -0.87 2.15
N ALA A 74 -4.78 -1.29 2.13
CA ALA A 74 -5.79 -0.75 1.22
C ALA A 74 -7.09 -0.51 1.97
N HIS A 75 -7.76 0.61 1.71
CA HIS A 75 -9.00 0.93 2.41
C HIS A 75 -10.04 1.64 1.53
N ALA A 76 -11.27 1.65 2.02
CA ALA A 76 -12.35 2.43 1.45
C ALA A 76 -12.09 3.94 1.57
N GLY A 77 -12.42 4.67 0.52
CA GLY A 77 -12.26 6.12 0.44
C GLY A 77 -10.94 6.52 -0.22
N ILE A 78 -10.97 7.68 -0.86
CA ILE A 78 -9.82 8.33 -1.50
C ILE A 78 -9.50 9.65 -0.80
N TRP A 79 -8.29 10.15 -0.97
CA TRP A 79 -7.86 11.47 -0.52
C TRP A 79 -7.54 12.37 -1.71
N THR A 80 -7.35 13.66 -1.45
CA THR A 80 -7.29 14.67 -2.51
C THR A 80 -5.89 14.73 -3.13
N GLU A 81 -5.77 14.52 -4.44
CA GLU A 81 -4.49 14.58 -5.16
C GLU A 81 -3.78 15.94 -5.03
N HIS A 82 -4.56 17.02 -4.85
CA HIS A 82 -4.05 18.39 -4.79
C HIS A 82 -3.45 18.77 -3.43
N ASN A 83 -3.63 17.92 -2.41
CA ASN A 83 -3.02 18.07 -1.09
C ASN A 83 -1.90 17.04 -0.92
N TYR A 84 -0.94 17.01 -1.85
CA TYR A 84 0.30 16.26 -1.68
C TYR A 84 1.17 16.79 -0.51
N HIS A 85 0.77 17.91 0.10
CA HIS A 85 1.25 18.33 1.41
C HIS A 85 0.72 17.34 2.45
N CYS A 86 1.63 16.79 3.24
CA CYS A 86 1.48 15.67 4.17
C CYS A 86 0.45 15.84 5.31
N ASP A 87 -0.59 16.65 5.13
CA ASP A 87 -1.52 17.07 6.18
C ASP A 87 -2.85 16.29 6.16
N ASP A 88 -3.09 15.44 5.16
CA ASP A 88 -4.25 14.55 5.17
C ASP A 88 -4.08 13.55 6.34
N PRO A 89 -5.03 13.51 7.32
CA PRO A 89 -4.86 12.71 8.55
C PRO A 89 -4.54 11.24 8.28
N ILE A 90 -5.10 10.67 7.23
CA ILE A 90 -4.88 9.28 6.85
C ILE A 90 -3.44 8.99 6.41
N LEU A 91 -2.75 9.97 5.80
CA LEU A 91 -1.35 9.83 5.38
C LEU A 91 -0.40 9.99 6.58
N LEU A 92 -0.74 10.87 7.53
CA LEU A 92 -0.01 11.00 8.79
C LEU A 92 -0.11 9.72 9.62
N GLU A 93 -1.32 9.17 9.75
CA GLU A 93 -1.55 7.92 10.46
C GLU A 93 -0.82 6.74 9.78
N ALA A 94 -0.77 6.71 8.45
CA ALA A 94 0.01 5.71 7.71
C ALA A 94 1.53 5.83 7.97
N ALA A 95 2.07 7.05 8.06
CA ALA A 95 3.48 7.26 8.40
C ALA A 95 3.78 6.86 9.86
N GLU A 96 2.85 7.11 10.79
CA GLU A 96 2.94 6.59 12.16
C GLU A 96 2.95 5.05 12.17
N LEU A 97 2.05 4.42 11.43
CA LEU A 97 1.99 2.96 11.28
C LEU A 97 3.31 2.41 10.71
N GLU A 98 3.85 3.01 9.65
CA GLU A 98 5.13 2.61 9.05
C GLU A 98 6.26 2.64 10.08
N THR A 99 6.33 3.71 10.89
CA THR A 99 7.33 3.84 11.94
C THR A 99 7.20 2.75 12.99
N VAL A 100 5.98 2.43 13.42
CA VAL A 100 5.73 1.34 14.40
C VAL A 100 6.03 -0.04 13.79
N ALA A 101 5.66 -0.26 12.54
CA ALA A 101 5.90 -1.49 11.81
C ALA A 101 7.40 -1.77 11.63
N ALA A 102 8.17 -0.73 11.30
CA ALA A 102 9.62 -0.80 11.16
C ALA A 102 10.31 -1.26 12.45
N HIS A 103 9.84 -0.82 13.62
CA HIS A 103 10.36 -1.31 14.91
C HIS A 103 10.05 -2.79 15.16
N ARG A 104 9.01 -3.34 14.53
CA ARG A 104 8.68 -4.78 14.57
C ARG A 104 9.33 -5.58 13.43
N GLY A 105 10.10 -4.93 12.55
CA GLY A 105 10.84 -5.58 11.47
C GLY A 105 10.10 -5.64 10.12
N PHE A 106 8.90 -5.06 10.03
CA PHE A 106 8.09 -5.00 8.81
C PHE A 106 8.33 -3.69 8.04
N HIS A 107 8.14 -3.73 6.73
CA HIS A 107 8.24 -2.54 5.87
C HIS A 107 6.94 -2.31 5.11
N MET A 108 6.33 -1.15 5.32
CA MET A 108 5.16 -0.76 4.55
C MET A 108 5.60 -0.31 3.17
N ILE A 109 5.19 -1.00 2.13
CA ILE A 109 5.59 -0.68 0.76
C ILE A 109 4.53 0.10 -0.01
N GLY A 110 3.26 0.04 0.41
CA GLY A 110 2.17 0.76 -0.26
C GLY A 110 0.96 1.04 0.62
N HIS A 111 0.28 2.15 0.31
CA HIS A 111 -0.96 2.58 0.95
C HIS A 111 -1.96 3.00 -0.13
N PHE A 112 -3.11 2.34 -0.17
CA PHE A 112 -4.11 2.51 -1.22
C PHE A 112 -5.46 2.95 -0.66
N GLY A 113 -6.00 4.05 -1.19
CA GLY A 113 -7.40 4.44 -1.01
C GLY A 113 -8.20 4.04 -2.24
N GLN A 114 -9.39 3.47 -2.08
CA GLN A 114 -10.21 2.99 -3.20
C GLN A 114 -11.64 3.51 -3.14
N ASP A 115 -12.17 3.86 -4.32
CA ASP A 115 -13.58 4.19 -4.51
C ASP A 115 -14.18 3.43 -5.73
N GLU A 116 -15.42 3.77 -6.10
CA GLU A 116 -16.10 3.15 -7.25
C GLU A 116 -15.33 3.37 -8.56
N THR A 117 -14.65 4.50 -8.70
CA THR A 117 -14.07 5.00 -9.94
C THR A 117 -12.61 4.58 -10.13
N GLY A 118 -11.88 4.32 -9.05
CA GLY A 118 -10.46 3.99 -9.13
C GLY A 118 -9.80 3.82 -7.78
N TYR A 119 -8.54 4.26 -7.70
CA TYR A 119 -7.73 4.22 -6.50
C TYR A 119 -6.75 5.40 -6.45
N MET A 120 -6.36 5.74 -5.23
CA MET A 120 -5.22 6.61 -4.92
C MET A 120 -4.14 5.76 -4.25
N SER A 121 -2.87 6.12 -4.48
CA SER A 121 -1.72 5.46 -3.87
C SER A 121 -0.83 6.50 -3.22
N ALA A 122 -0.46 6.25 -1.97
CA ALA A 122 0.59 6.95 -1.26
C ALA A 122 1.79 6.00 -1.15
N GLY A 123 2.98 6.55 -1.32
CA GLY A 123 4.20 5.77 -1.55
C GLY A 123 4.63 5.80 -3.02
N ALA A 124 5.83 5.28 -3.28
CA ALA A 124 6.46 5.44 -4.57
C ALA A 124 5.65 4.79 -5.71
N HIS A 125 5.53 5.48 -6.86
CA HIS A 125 4.67 5.10 -7.99
C HIS A 125 4.94 3.69 -8.53
N SER A 126 6.13 3.19 -8.21
CA SER A 126 6.59 1.83 -8.33
C SER A 126 7.32 1.47 -7.03
N TYR A 127 7.12 0.26 -6.48
CA TYR A 127 7.93 -0.23 -5.36
C TYR A 127 9.44 -0.14 -5.64
N PHE A 128 9.82 -0.09 -6.93
CA PHE A 128 11.21 0.03 -7.41
C PHE A 128 11.83 1.41 -7.20
N ASP A 129 11.03 2.45 -6.96
CA ASP A 129 11.53 3.77 -6.60
C ASP A 129 12.00 3.82 -5.13
N GLN A 130 11.67 2.80 -4.33
CA GLN A 130 12.15 2.64 -2.94
C GLN A 130 13.47 1.86 -2.85
N TYR A 131 13.93 1.23 -3.94
CA TYR A 131 15.21 0.54 -3.97
C TYR A 131 16.33 1.55 -4.27
N PRO A 132 17.35 1.67 -3.39
CA PRO A 132 18.38 2.68 -3.55
C PRO A 132 19.22 2.51 -4.83
N ARG A 133 19.22 1.31 -5.45
CA ARG A 133 19.96 1.02 -6.69
C ARG A 133 19.23 -0.02 -7.56
N HIS A 134 19.12 0.25 -8.86
CA HIS A 134 18.54 -0.66 -9.87
C HIS A 134 19.21 -2.05 -9.98
N VAL A 135 20.39 -2.25 -9.39
CA VAL A 135 21.10 -3.55 -9.37
C VAL A 135 20.52 -4.55 -8.38
N GLU A 136 19.62 -4.13 -7.50
CA GLU A 136 18.90 -5.02 -6.58
C GLU A 136 17.60 -5.56 -7.21
N LEU A 137 17.27 -5.14 -8.44
CA LEU A 137 16.11 -5.63 -9.16
C LEU A 137 16.43 -6.98 -9.86
N PRO A 138 15.52 -7.96 -9.80
CA PRO A 138 15.61 -9.17 -10.62
C PRO A 138 15.75 -8.85 -12.12
N CYS A 139 16.58 -9.63 -12.83
CA CYS A 139 16.97 -9.36 -14.23
C CYS A 139 15.81 -9.35 -15.24
N THR A 140 14.61 -9.79 -14.86
CA THR A 140 13.40 -9.80 -15.68
C THR A 140 12.68 -8.44 -15.77
N MET A 141 13.18 -7.38 -15.11
CA MET A 141 12.37 -6.21 -14.76
C MET A 141 12.82 -4.84 -15.33
N THR A 142 13.66 -4.79 -16.36
CA THR A 142 14.25 -3.54 -16.91
C THR A 142 13.36 -2.71 -17.86
N HIS A 143 12.11 -3.10 -18.14
CA HIS A 143 11.32 -2.47 -19.22
C HIS A 143 9.83 -2.27 -18.90
N TRP A 144 9.43 -1.28 -18.08
CA TRP A 144 8.00 -0.90 -18.01
C TRP A 144 7.77 0.61 -17.81
N VAL A 145 6.89 1.17 -18.66
CA VAL A 145 6.35 2.55 -18.63
C VAL A 145 4.85 2.47 -18.95
N ASN A 146 3.98 2.98 -18.06
CA ASN A 146 2.90 3.94 -18.39
C ASN A 146 1.84 4.06 -17.27
N SER A 147 1.62 5.30 -16.81
CA SER A 147 0.30 5.84 -16.46
C SER A 147 0.14 7.14 -17.26
N LYS A 148 -1.06 7.40 -17.80
CA LYS A 148 -1.35 8.51 -18.74
C LYS A 148 -1.36 9.91 -18.10
N VAL A 149 -1.23 10.03 -16.78
CA VAL A 149 -1.11 11.33 -16.10
C VAL A 149 -0.30 11.13 -14.83
N SER A 150 1.02 11.27 -14.92
CA SER A 150 1.87 11.46 -13.73
C SER A 150 3.06 12.30 -14.15
N THR A 151 2.96 13.61 -13.94
CA THR A 151 4.11 14.51 -14.03
C THR A 151 5.04 14.22 -12.86
N CYS A 152 6.07 13.44 -13.15
CA CYS A 152 7.26 13.24 -12.33
C CYS A 152 7.90 14.59 -11.96
N TRP A 153 8.06 14.89 -10.68
CA TRP A 153 9.08 15.85 -10.23
C TRP A 153 9.79 15.34 -8.98
N ARG A 154 11.13 15.25 -9.10
CA ARG A 154 12.06 15.17 -7.97
C ARG A 154 11.77 16.32 -7.01
N CYS A 155 11.51 16.02 -5.75
CA CYS A 155 11.77 16.99 -4.69
C CYS A 155 13.14 16.68 -4.09
N CYS A 156 13.99 17.69 -4.18
CA CYS A 156 15.40 17.70 -3.85
C CYS A 156 15.66 17.66 -2.34
N VAL A 157 16.90 17.25 -2.05
CA VAL A 157 17.81 17.74 -1.00
C VAL A 157 17.48 19.13 -0.48
#